data_AF-A0A970BHE9-F1
#
_entry.id   AF-A0A970BHE9-F1
#
_cell.length_a   1.000
_cell.length_b   1.000
_cell.length_c   1.000
_cell.angle_alpha   90.00
_cell.angle_beta   90.00
_cell.angle_gamma   90.00
#
_symmetry.space_group_name_H-M   'P 1'
#
loop_
_entity.id
_entity.type
_entity.pdbx_description
1 polymer ?
#
loop_
_entity_poly.entity_id
_entity_poly.type
_entity_poly.pdbx_seq_one_letter_code
_entity_poly.pdbx_strand_id
1 'polypeptide(L)'
;MSKELLLIFIKRSEMEKIYVDAERTRLLLWAALKHAPQLEDIVEEDTLTDATISVREEKNGFTVVVNDVLPRSSNLGIQMLREHWLGIMSHALSKVDKSRKFKKVLCIINVFGPAAYWDTDNRAHKIIIDSLHYGRIVPDDSNQYLAYMVTGEVDPKNPRTEISVLEYPENLPKFLLNL
;
A
#
# COMPACT_ATOMS: atom_id res chain seq x y z
N MET A 1 39.40 20.80 -8.35
CA MET A 1 38.79 19.54 -8.82
C MET A 1 37.27 19.73 -8.76
N SER A 2 36.68 20.20 -9.85
CA SER A 2 35.25 20.56 -9.91
C SER A 2 34.40 19.29 -9.95
N LYS A 3 33.44 19.19 -9.02
CA LYS A 3 32.33 18.23 -9.13
C LYS A 3 31.40 18.74 -10.22
N GLU A 4 31.72 18.43 -11.48
CA GLU A 4 30.74 18.50 -12.56
C GLU A 4 29.68 17.42 -12.27
N LEU A 5 28.59 17.85 -11.65
CA LEU A 5 27.32 17.14 -11.73
C LEU A 5 26.91 17.15 -13.20
N LEU A 6 27.13 16.02 -13.87
CA LEU A 6 26.50 15.69 -15.14
C LEU A 6 24.98 15.72 -14.93
N LEU A 7 24.40 16.92 -15.08
CA LEU A 7 22.96 17.12 -15.21
C LEU A 7 22.57 16.52 -16.57
N ILE A 8 22.31 15.22 -16.58
CA ILE A 8 21.64 14.58 -17.70
C ILE A 8 20.27 15.26 -17.77
N PHE A 9 20.07 16.10 -18.79
CA PHE A 9 18.79 16.73 -19.11
C PHE A 9 17.86 15.64 -19.70
N ILE A 10 17.45 14.68 -18.87
CA ILE A 10 16.45 13.69 -19.25
C ILE A 10 15.12 14.44 -19.35
N LYS A 11 14.43 14.32 -20.48
CA LYS A 11 13.10 14.92 -20.61
C LYS A 11 12.16 14.27 -19.60
N ARG A 12 11.22 15.04 -19.04
CA ARG A 12 10.22 14.50 -18.09
C ARG A 12 9.53 13.24 -18.62
N SER A 13 9.16 13.23 -19.89
CA SER A 13 8.54 12.07 -20.56
C SER A 13 9.45 10.83 -20.61
N GLU A 14 10.76 11.02 -20.74
CA GLU A 14 11.74 9.92 -20.70
C GLU A 14 11.90 9.40 -19.27
N MET A 15 11.92 10.28 -18.27
CA MET A 15 11.92 9.86 -16.86
C MET A 15 10.65 9.10 -16.48
N GLU A 16 9.49 9.55 -16.94
CA GLU A 16 8.22 8.85 -16.72
C GLU A 16 8.22 7.46 -17.36
N LYS A 17 8.80 7.32 -18.57
CA LYS A 17 8.98 6.02 -19.21
C LYS A 17 9.92 5.10 -18.42
N ILE A 18 11.09 5.60 -18.03
CA ILE A 18 12.06 4.84 -17.22
C ILE A 18 11.42 4.38 -15.90
N TYR A 19 10.65 5.24 -15.25
CA TYR A 19 9.91 4.89 -14.04
C TYR A 19 8.93 3.74 -14.28
N VAL A 20 8.12 3.82 -15.35
CA VAL A 20 7.17 2.76 -15.71
C VAL A 20 7.88 1.44 -16.02
N ASP A 21 9.00 1.48 -16.73
CA ASP A 21 9.80 0.29 -17.05
C ASP A 21 10.45 -0.32 -15.80
N ALA A 22 10.93 0.51 -14.87
CA ALA A 22 11.46 0.07 -13.59
C ALA A 22 10.39 -0.59 -12.72
N GLU A 23 9.20 0.01 -12.59
CA GLU A 23 8.07 -0.58 -11.86
C GLU A 23 7.60 -1.90 -12.49
N ARG A 24 7.55 -1.97 -13.83
CA ARG A 24 7.23 -3.23 -14.53
C ARG A 24 8.25 -4.31 -14.22
N THR A 25 9.53 -3.98 -14.27
CA THR A 25 10.62 -4.91 -13.97
C THR A 25 10.54 -5.39 -12.52
N ARG A 26 10.27 -4.47 -11.57
CA ARG A 26 10.06 -4.79 -10.16
C ARG A 26 8.90 -5.76 -9.96
N LEU A 27 7.76 -5.54 -10.62
CA LEU A 27 6.60 -6.43 -10.55
C LEU A 27 6.90 -7.83 -11.14
N LEU A 28 7.65 -7.89 -12.24
CA LEU A 28 8.10 -9.15 -12.84
C LEU A 28 9.02 -9.92 -11.89
N LEU A 29 9.95 -9.24 -11.23
CA LEU A 29 10.82 -9.84 -10.22
C LEU A 29 10.01 -10.39 -9.05
N TRP A 30 9.03 -9.63 -8.53
CA TRP A 30 8.14 -10.12 -7.47
C TRP A 30 7.34 -11.36 -7.88
N ALA A 31 6.76 -11.35 -9.09
CA ALA A 31 6.02 -12.50 -9.61
C ALA A 31 6.94 -13.72 -9.76
N ALA A 32 8.16 -13.53 -10.27
CA ALA A 32 9.15 -14.58 -10.39
C ALA A 32 9.59 -15.13 -9.03
N LEU A 33 9.81 -14.27 -8.02
CA LEU A 33 10.15 -14.69 -6.66
C LEU A 33 9.03 -15.53 -6.02
N LYS A 34 7.77 -15.15 -6.23
CA LYS A 34 6.61 -15.91 -5.74
C LYS A 34 6.44 -17.27 -6.41
N HIS A 35 6.84 -17.41 -7.68
CA HIS A 35 6.70 -18.63 -8.47
C HIS A 35 7.99 -19.42 -8.62
N ALA A 36 9.10 -18.95 -8.03
CA ALA A 36 10.36 -19.67 -8.06
C ALA A 36 10.15 -20.99 -7.32
N PRO A 37 10.52 -22.14 -7.92
CA PRO A 37 10.50 -23.40 -7.20
C PRO A 37 11.34 -23.22 -5.94
N GLN A 38 10.74 -23.50 -4.79
CA GLN A 38 11.43 -23.50 -3.51
C GLN A 38 12.62 -24.43 -3.67
N LEU A 39 13.83 -23.86 -3.77
CA LEU A 39 15.05 -24.63 -3.54
C LEU A 39 14.86 -25.22 -2.14
N GLU A 40 14.77 -26.55 -2.10
CA GLU A 40 14.47 -27.33 -0.90
C GLU A 40 15.25 -26.78 0.30
N ASP A 41 14.54 -26.58 1.42
CA ASP A 41 15.02 -26.20 2.75
C ASP A 41 15.16 -24.71 3.14
N ILE A 42 14.40 -23.78 2.55
CA ILE A 42 14.32 -22.42 3.12
C ILE A 42 12.88 -21.98 3.41
N VAL A 43 12.58 -21.84 4.71
CA VAL A 43 11.35 -21.33 5.34
C VAL A 43 11.16 -19.81 5.11
N GLU A 44 11.66 -19.25 4.00
CA GLU A 44 11.87 -17.79 3.83
C GLU A 44 10.76 -17.03 3.10
N GLU A 45 9.69 -17.66 2.62
CA GLU A 45 8.62 -16.93 1.89
C GLU A 45 7.91 -15.90 2.80
N ASP A 46 7.81 -16.19 4.10
CA ASP A 46 7.31 -15.25 5.11
C ASP A 46 8.31 -14.13 5.45
N THR A 47 9.63 -14.35 5.36
CA THR A 47 10.62 -13.40 5.92
C THR A 47 10.73 -12.10 5.13
N LEU A 48 10.65 -12.16 3.79
CA LEU A 48 10.71 -10.98 2.91
C LEU A 48 9.42 -10.15 3.01
N THR A 49 8.28 -10.83 3.10
CA THR A 49 6.96 -10.22 3.25
C THR A 49 6.81 -9.61 4.66
N ASP A 50 7.37 -10.26 5.68
CA ASP A 50 7.41 -9.78 7.07
C ASP A 50 8.37 -8.61 7.29
N ALA A 51 9.50 -8.57 6.57
CA ALA A 51 10.42 -7.43 6.62
C ALA A 51 9.81 -6.15 6.02
N THR A 52 8.85 -6.31 5.10
CA THR A 52 8.22 -5.21 4.37
C THR A 52 6.90 -4.77 5.01
N ILE A 53 6.25 -5.64 5.80
CA ILE A 53 4.91 -5.42 6.35
C ILE A 53 4.91 -5.57 7.85
N SER A 54 4.42 -4.54 8.55
CA SER A 54 4.06 -4.63 9.96
C SER A 54 2.59 -4.35 10.19
N VAL A 55 2.01 -4.98 11.21
CA VAL A 55 0.63 -4.76 11.64
C VAL A 55 0.67 -4.34 13.11
N ARG A 56 0.03 -3.22 13.42
CA ARG A 56 -0.11 -2.69 14.77
C ARG A 56 -1.58 -2.76 15.17
N GLU A 57 -1.87 -3.38 16.31
CA GLU A 57 -3.20 -3.32 16.89
C GLU A 57 -3.44 -1.95 17.52
N GLU A 58 -4.60 -1.38 17.22
CA GLU A 58 -5.05 -0.12 17.79
C GLU A 58 -6.26 -0.38 18.69
N LYS A 59 -6.57 0.58 19.57
CA LYS A 59 -7.73 0.46 20.48
C LYS A 59 -9.04 0.18 19.72
N ASN A 60 -9.22 0.85 18.59
CA ASN A 60 -10.45 0.83 17.80
C ASN A 60 -10.24 0.21 16.41
N GLY A 61 -9.19 -0.59 16.21
CA GLY A 61 -8.86 -1.08 14.87
C GLY A 61 -7.43 -1.60 14.78
N PHE A 62 -6.84 -1.47 13.60
CA PHE A 62 -5.44 -1.83 13.38
C PHE A 62 -4.83 -0.94 12.29
N THR A 63 -3.51 -0.89 12.25
CA THR A 63 -2.74 -0.19 11.20
C THR A 63 -1.81 -1.18 10.51
N VAL A 64 -1.92 -1.29 9.19
CA VAL A 64 -0.94 -1.99 8.35
C VAL A 64 0.06 -0.97 7.84
N VAL A 65 1.35 -1.21 8.06
CA VAL A 65 2.44 -0.42 7.47
C VAL A 65 3.14 -1.27 6.44
N VAL A 66 3.12 -0.81 5.19
CA VAL A 66 3.83 -1.43 4.08
C VAL A 66 5.00 -0.51 3.72
N ASN A 67 6.23 -1.01 3.78
CA ASN A 67 7.45 -0.31 3.36
C ASN A 67 7.56 -0.23 1.83
N ASP A 68 6.46 0.15 1.18
CA ASP A 68 6.33 0.43 -0.25
C ASP A 68 5.25 1.51 -0.46
N VAL A 69 5.33 2.21 -1.58
CA VAL A 69 4.39 3.26 -1.95
C VAL A 69 3.41 2.71 -2.98
N LEU A 70 2.10 2.88 -2.71
CA LEU A 70 1.07 2.56 -3.71
C LEU A 70 1.44 3.18 -5.07
N PRO A 71 1.53 2.41 -6.15
CA PRO A 71 1.96 2.96 -7.44
C PRO A 71 0.80 3.62 -8.18
N ARG A 72 1.16 4.31 -9.26
CA ARG A 72 0.19 5.04 -10.10
C ARG A 72 -0.70 4.08 -10.88
N SER A 73 -1.98 4.42 -10.99
CA SER A 73 -2.98 3.57 -11.66
C SER A 73 -2.90 3.62 -13.18
N SER A 74 -2.39 4.70 -13.77
CA SER A 74 -2.60 4.99 -15.20
C SER A 74 -1.68 4.23 -16.18
N ASN A 75 -0.54 3.69 -15.75
CA ASN A 75 0.55 3.32 -16.69
C ASN A 75 1.16 1.91 -16.49
N LEU A 76 0.68 1.12 -15.53
CA LEU A 76 1.21 -0.21 -15.24
C LEU A 76 0.21 -1.32 -15.58
N GLY A 77 0.71 -2.53 -15.83
CA GLY A 77 -0.14 -3.72 -15.97
C GLY A 77 -0.95 -3.91 -14.69
N ILE A 78 -2.21 -3.43 -14.71
CA ILE A 78 -3.09 -3.34 -13.55
C ILE A 78 -3.19 -4.68 -12.81
N GLN A 79 -3.13 -5.80 -13.54
CA GLN A 79 -3.23 -7.13 -12.97
C GLN A 79 -2.05 -7.51 -12.07
N MET A 80 -0.80 -7.39 -12.55
CA MET A 80 0.37 -7.74 -11.73
C MET A 80 0.46 -6.85 -10.50
N LEU A 81 0.13 -5.57 -10.68
CA LEU A 81 0.07 -4.62 -9.59
C LEU A 81 -0.98 -5.02 -8.54
N ARG A 82 -2.18 -5.35 -9.02
CA ARG A 82 -3.30 -5.84 -8.21
C ARG A 82 -2.89 -7.09 -7.45
N GLU A 83 -2.30 -8.08 -8.11
CA GLU A 83 -1.87 -9.33 -7.48
C GLU A 83 -0.81 -9.10 -6.40
N HIS A 84 0.16 -8.22 -6.64
CA HIS A 84 1.18 -7.88 -5.65
C HIS A 84 0.58 -7.26 -4.39
N TRP A 85 -0.23 -6.20 -4.54
CA TRP A 85 -0.84 -5.52 -3.39
C TRP A 85 -1.94 -6.32 -2.71
N LEU A 86 -2.71 -7.12 -3.46
CA LEU A 86 -3.65 -8.08 -2.85
C LEU A 86 -2.90 -9.13 -2.02
N GLY A 87 -1.73 -9.59 -2.49
CA GLY A 87 -0.88 -10.50 -1.73
C GLY A 87 -0.38 -9.89 -0.42
N ILE A 88 0.19 -8.68 -0.51
CA ILE A 88 0.63 -7.88 0.65
C ILE A 88 -0.51 -7.73 1.67
N MET A 89 -1.68 -7.28 1.21
CA MET A 89 -2.82 -7.07 2.10
C MET A 89 -3.37 -8.38 2.66
N SER A 90 -3.46 -9.43 1.86
CA SER A 90 -3.89 -10.75 2.35
C SER A 90 -2.98 -11.26 3.46
N HIS A 91 -1.66 -11.08 3.28
CA HIS A 91 -0.67 -11.44 4.31
C HIS A 91 -0.86 -10.60 5.58
N ALA A 92 -0.94 -9.28 5.45
CA ALA A 92 -1.17 -8.38 6.59
C ALA A 92 -2.45 -8.72 7.35
N LEU A 93 -3.56 -8.92 6.64
CA LEU A 93 -4.88 -9.22 7.22
C LEU A 93 -4.96 -10.64 7.81
N SER A 94 -4.02 -11.53 7.49
CA SER A 94 -3.92 -12.83 8.15
C SER A 94 -3.46 -12.71 9.61
N LYS A 95 -2.73 -11.64 9.94
CA LYS A 95 -2.17 -11.34 11.26
C LYS A 95 -3.11 -10.57 12.18
N VAL A 96 -4.19 -10.02 11.62
CA VAL A 96 -5.19 -9.23 12.36
C VAL A 96 -6.12 -10.15 13.16
N ASP A 97 -6.49 -9.73 14.38
CA ASP A 97 -7.51 -10.43 15.15
C ASP A 97 -8.91 -10.33 14.49
N LYS A 98 -9.37 -11.44 13.91
CA LYS A 98 -10.68 -11.53 13.23
C LYS A 98 -11.86 -11.71 14.18
N SER A 99 -11.62 -11.84 15.49
CA SER A 99 -12.67 -11.86 16.50
C SER A 99 -13.39 -10.51 16.59
N ARG A 100 -12.65 -9.42 16.34
CA ARG A 100 -13.19 -8.06 16.26
C ARG A 100 -14.12 -7.93 15.04
N LYS A 101 -15.35 -7.48 15.29
CA LYS A 101 -16.35 -7.22 14.25
C LYS A 101 -16.61 -5.73 14.15
N PHE A 102 -16.50 -5.20 12.94
CA PHE A 102 -16.81 -3.80 12.65
C PHE A 102 -18.22 -3.70 12.06
N LYS A 103 -19.03 -2.79 12.58
CA LYS A 103 -20.31 -2.44 11.95
C LYS A 103 -20.09 -1.65 10.66
N LYS A 104 -19.17 -0.70 10.71
CA LYS A 104 -18.68 0.12 9.60
C LYS A 104 -17.23 0.49 9.92
N VAL A 105 -16.37 0.57 8.90
CA VAL A 105 -14.97 0.97 9.04
C VAL A 105 -14.70 2.33 8.41
N LEU A 106 -13.72 3.03 8.98
CA LEU A 106 -13.00 4.13 8.35
C LEU A 106 -11.61 3.60 7.96
N CYS A 107 -11.34 3.53 6.66
CA CYS A 107 -10.03 3.18 6.10
C CYS A 107 -9.25 4.46 5.77
N ILE A 108 -8.15 4.71 6.47
CA ILE A 108 -7.27 5.86 6.22
C ILE A 108 -6.01 5.32 5.54
N ILE A 109 -5.77 5.75 4.30
CA ILE A 109 -4.60 5.39 3.50
C ILE A 109 -3.68 6.61 3.48
N ASN A 110 -2.63 6.60 4.29
CA ASN A 110 -1.62 7.65 4.31
C ASN A 110 -0.39 7.22 3.52
N VAL A 111 -0.09 7.92 2.43
CA VAL A 111 1.03 7.60 1.56
C VAL A 111 2.20 8.54 1.86
N PHE A 112 3.29 7.98 2.37
CA PHE A 112 4.55 8.68 2.59
C PHE A 112 5.42 8.51 1.35
N GLY A 113 5.36 9.49 0.45
CA GLY A 113 6.08 9.47 -0.82
C GLY A 113 7.48 10.09 -0.71
N PRO A 114 8.40 9.74 -1.62
CA PRO A 114 9.73 10.36 -1.64
C PRO A 114 9.74 11.80 -2.19
N ALA A 115 8.63 12.25 -2.78
CA ALA A 115 8.50 13.57 -3.38
C ALA A 115 7.10 14.15 -3.14
N ALA A 116 7.04 15.49 -3.06
CA ALA A 116 5.82 16.23 -2.71
C ALA A 116 4.74 16.24 -3.81
N TYR A 117 5.11 15.98 -5.07
CA TYR A 117 4.18 16.13 -6.19
C TYR A 117 3.57 14.79 -6.61
N TRP A 118 2.35 14.54 -6.13
CA TRP A 118 1.49 13.47 -6.64
C TRP A 118 0.02 13.78 -6.39
N ASP A 119 -0.84 13.34 -7.29
CA ASP A 119 -2.29 13.51 -7.19
C ASP A 119 -2.89 12.35 -6.37
N THR A 120 -3.71 12.67 -5.37
CA THR A 120 -4.22 11.68 -4.40
C THR A 120 -5.11 10.61 -5.01
N ASP A 121 -5.79 10.94 -6.11
CA ASP A 121 -6.65 10.05 -6.89
C ASP A 121 -5.87 9.17 -7.89
N ASN A 122 -4.63 9.54 -8.24
CA ASN A 122 -3.79 8.85 -9.22
C ASN A 122 -2.96 7.71 -8.60
N ARG A 123 -3.55 6.98 -7.64
CA ARG A 123 -2.97 5.82 -6.96
C ARG A 123 -3.96 4.68 -6.91
N ALA A 124 -3.47 3.44 -6.91
CA ALA A 124 -4.30 2.25 -6.96
C ALA A 124 -4.99 1.88 -5.60
N HIS A 125 -5.55 2.87 -4.91
CA HIS A 125 -6.17 2.73 -3.58
C HIS A 125 -7.37 1.76 -3.56
N LYS A 126 -8.08 1.58 -4.68
CA LYS A 126 -9.15 0.58 -4.78
C LYS A 126 -8.68 -0.84 -4.43
N ILE A 127 -7.42 -1.18 -4.69
CA ILE A 127 -6.87 -2.49 -4.32
C ILE A 127 -6.91 -2.69 -2.80
N ILE A 128 -6.63 -1.65 -2.03
CA ILE A 128 -6.68 -1.69 -0.56
C ILE A 128 -8.13 -1.91 -0.11
N ILE A 129 -9.07 -1.16 -0.68
CA ILE A 129 -10.50 -1.27 -0.36
C ILE A 129 -11.02 -2.68 -0.68
N ASP A 130 -10.76 -3.19 -1.89
CA ASP A 130 -11.12 -4.55 -2.30
C ASP A 130 -10.52 -5.61 -1.35
N SER A 131 -9.28 -5.39 -0.88
CA SER A 131 -8.61 -6.31 0.05
C SER A 131 -9.32 -6.43 1.40
N LEU A 132 -9.92 -5.35 1.91
CA LEU A 132 -10.66 -5.39 3.18
C LEU A 132 -11.91 -6.26 3.09
N HIS A 133 -12.59 -6.22 1.94
CA HIS A 133 -13.72 -7.10 1.65
C HIS A 133 -13.25 -8.57 1.49
N TYR A 134 -12.26 -8.83 0.63
CA TYR A 134 -11.75 -10.19 0.41
C TYR A 134 -11.13 -10.82 1.67
N GLY A 135 -10.45 -10.00 2.49
CA GLY A 135 -9.92 -10.38 3.79
C GLY A 135 -10.97 -10.58 4.89
N ARG A 136 -12.26 -10.33 4.57
CA ARG A 136 -13.43 -10.43 5.47
C ARG A 136 -13.34 -9.54 6.70
N ILE A 137 -12.72 -8.37 6.56
CA ILE A 137 -12.75 -7.32 7.57
C ILE A 137 -14.11 -6.61 7.55
N VAL A 138 -14.62 -6.37 6.35
CA VAL A 138 -15.99 -5.87 6.11
C VAL A 138 -16.78 -6.82 5.20
N PRO A 139 -18.12 -6.86 5.32
CA PRO A 139 -18.95 -7.69 4.45
C PRO A 139 -18.90 -7.29 2.97
N ASP A 140 -18.70 -6.00 2.67
CA ASP A 140 -18.74 -5.41 1.33
C ASP A 140 -18.02 -4.05 1.32
N ASP A 141 -17.62 -3.54 0.14
CA ASP A 141 -16.94 -2.24 -0.04
C ASP A 141 -17.89 -1.05 -0.21
N SER A 142 -19.20 -1.28 -0.07
CA SER A 142 -20.21 -0.24 -0.15
C SER A 142 -20.15 0.77 1.01
N ASN A 143 -20.74 1.94 0.77
CA ASN A 143 -20.79 3.05 1.72
C ASN A 143 -21.46 2.71 3.08
N GLN A 144 -22.21 1.59 3.14
CA GLN A 144 -22.84 1.09 4.34
C GLN A 144 -21.81 0.55 5.34
N TYR A 145 -20.76 -0.10 4.83
CA TYR A 145 -19.77 -0.81 5.64
C TYR A 145 -18.40 -0.13 5.64
N LEU A 146 -18.13 0.74 4.68
CA LEU A 146 -16.82 1.35 4.52
C LEU A 146 -16.93 2.84 4.16
N ALA A 147 -16.09 3.65 4.80
CA ALA A 147 -15.69 4.96 4.34
C ALA A 147 -14.16 4.96 4.22
N TYR A 148 -13.61 5.75 3.30
CA TYR A 148 -12.16 5.86 3.19
C TYR A 148 -11.70 7.31 3.01
N MET A 149 -10.44 7.53 3.37
CA MET A 149 -9.71 8.78 3.20
C MET A 149 -8.32 8.45 2.68
N VAL A 150 -7.82 9.26 1.74
CA VAL A 150 -6.44 9.16 1.24
C VAL A 150 -5.73 10.46 1.60
N THR A 151 -4.59 10.33 2.28
CA THR A 151 -3.72 11.45 2.66
C THR A 151 -2.30 11.23 2.12
N GLY A 152 -1.51 12.28 2.15
CA GLY A 152 -0.15 12.25 1.62
C GLY A 152 0.82 13.06 2.44
N GLU A 153 1.98 12.46 2.66
CA GLU A 153 3.12 13.07 3.34
C GLU A 153 4.40 12.80 2.55
N VAL A 154 5.45 13.57 2.85
CA VAL A 154 6.74 13.44 2.19
C VAL A 154 7.74 12.86 3.17
N ASP A 155 8.22 11.65 2.88
CA ASP A 155 9.31 11.00 3.60
C ASP A 155 10.29 10.38 2.60
N PRO A 156 11.33 11.14 2.18
CA PRO A 156 12.31 10.67 1.22
C PRO A 156 13.22 9.57 1.78
N LYS A 157 13.30 9.43 3.10
CA LYS A 157 14.21 8.48 3.76
C LYS A 157 13.52 7.15 4.02
N ASN A 158 12.22 7.18 4.30
CA ASN A 158 11.44 6.00 4.62
C ASN A 158 10.06 6.02 3.93
N PRO A 159 10.04 5.89 2.60
CA PRO A 159 8.80 5.88 1.84
C PRO A 159 7.98 4.62 2.17
N ARG A 160 6.69 4.81 2.43
CA ARG A 160 5.79 3.75 2.91
C ARG A 160 4.33 4.11 2.71
N THR A 161 3.46 3.12 2.87
CA THR A 161 2.02 3.30 2.91
C THR A 161 1.51 2.81 4.26
N GLU A 162 0.84 3.69 5.00
CA GLU A 162 0.16 3.34 6.25
C GLU A 162 -1.34 3.24 6.00
N ILE A 163 -1.94 2.13 6.40
CA ILE A 163 -3.34 1.81 6.17
C ILE A 163 -3.97 1.53 7.52
N SER A 164 -4.62 2.54 8.10
CA SER A 164 -5.37 2.38 9.34
C SER A 164 -6.80 1.98 9.03
N VAL A 165 -7.26 0.87 9.62
CA VAL A 165 -8.62 0.38 9.53
C VAL A 165 -9.23 0.48 10.92
N LEU A 166 -10.07 1.49 11.09
CA LEU A 166 -10.66 1.83 12.38
C LEU A 166 -12.16 1.62 12.34
N GLU A 167 -12.75 1.34 13.49
CA GLU A 167 -14.20 1.42 13.64
C GLU A 167 -14.68 2.83 13.29
N TYR A 168 -15.73 2.91 12.47
CA TYR A 168 -16.26 4.19 12.03
C TYR A 168 -16.80 4.97 13.24
N PRO A 169 -16.30 6.19 13.50
CA PRO A 169 -16.68 6.95 14.68
C PRO A 169 -18.13 7.43 14.59
N GLU A 170 -18.81 7.54 15.73
CA GLU A 170 -20.16 8.13 15.78
C GLU A 170 -20.20 9.57 15.25
N ASN A 171 -19.13 10.33 15.47
CA ASN A 171 -18.97 11.71 14.98
C ASN A 171 -17.64 11.86 14.23
N LEU A 172 -17.69 11.68 12.91
CA LEU A 172 -16.51 11.75 12.04
C LEU A 172 -15.80 13.11 12.09
N PRO A 173 -16.47 14.28 11.98
CA PRO A 173 -15.77 15.57 12.07
C PRO A 173 -14.99 15.75 13.37
N LYS A 174 -15.57 15.41 14.52
CA LYS A 174 -14.88 15.50 15.80
C LYS A 174 -13.71 14.53 15.88
N PHE A 175 -13.87 13.31 15.36
CA PHE A 175 -12.79 12.33 15.33
C PHE A 175 -11.57 12.86 14.54
N LEU A 176 -11.80 13.40 13.34
CA LEU A 176 -10.73 13.92 12.48
C LEU A 176 -9.99 15.12 13.09
N LEU A 177 -10.64 15.92 13.94
CA LEU A 177 -10.01 17.04 14.65
C LEU A 177 -9.07 16.61 15.79
N ASN A 178 -9.12 15.34 16.20
CA ASN A 178 -8.33 14.79 17.30
C ASN A 178 -7.32 13.72 16.84
N LEU A 179 -7.20 13.51 15.52
CA LEU A 179 -6.10 12.76 14.90
C LEU A 179 -4.85 13.63 14.86
#